data_AF-W6YJ95-F1
#
_entry.id   AF-W6YJ95-F1
#
_cell.length_a   1.000
_cell.length_b   1.000
_cell.length_c   1.000
_cell.angle_alpha   90.00
_cell.angle_beta   90.00
_cell.angle_gamma   90.00
#
_symmetry.space_group_name_H-M   'P 1'
#
loop_
_entity.id
_entity.type
_entity.pdbx_description
1 polymer ?
#
loop_
_entity_poly.entity_id
_entity_poly.type
_entity_poly.pdbx_seq_one_letter_code
_entity_poly.pdbx_strand_id
1 'polypeptide(L)'
;LQPEGLTKYENLNTLGELNRDLWIDYDTINTNRPLRNGAKIKFLITGGGHAGLLIAARLIQQGFSSSEIVIVEKGGGFGGTWYWNRYPGLMCDVEGYCYLPLLEETGFMPKHRYSYGSEIRANAEAIAKTFGLQGQFGAEVTGKQWNEDKHHWRVEISQNTGVDTVETLQVEAQFVFLVAGVFPTPHIPRLEGFDQMRQNVTVMHTARWDYSVTGGTQEKPDLTKLQGKVVGIVGTGATAAQVIPEVAKWAKHVYVFQRSPSYVGPRGQKETTLEDWASITSKKGWQEERSINLDENIANEDTTFDLVADGWSK
;
A
#
# COMPACT_ATOMS: atom_id res chain seq x y z
N LEU A 1 16.79 10.50 25.22
CA LEU A 1 15.30 10.48 25.18
C LEU A 1 14.83 11.84 24.68
N GLN A 2 13.82 11.89 23.81
CA GLN A 2 13.26 13.14 23.26
C GLN A 2 11.93 13.41 24.00
N PRO A 3 11.87 14.39 24.93
CA PRO A 3 10.70 14.59 25.80
C PRO A 3 9.42 14.95 25.02
N GLU A 4 9.56 15.45 23.80
CA GLU A 4 8.46 15.83 22.90
C GLU A 4 7.69 14.61 22.37
N GLY A 5 8.25 13.40 22.47
CA GLY A 5 7.56 12.16 22.06
C GLY A 5 7.16 12.17 20.57
N LEU A 6 5.87 12.01 20.29
CA LEU A 6 5.30 12.04 18.92
C LEU A 6 5.14 13.47 18.37
N THR A 7 5.12 14.50 19.22
CA THR A 7 4.89 15.89 18.78
C THR A 7 6.05 16.48 17.98
N LYS A 8 7.20 15.80 17.94
CA LYS A 8 8.33 16.12 17.05
C LYS A 8 8.08 15.77 15.58
N TYR A 9 6.93 15.19 15.26
CA TYR A 9 6.52 14.86 13.91
C TYR A 9 5.32 15.69 13.49
N GLU A 10 5.19 15.89 12.18
CA GLU A 10 4.06 16.51 11.53
C GLU A 10 3.48 15.54 10.51
N ASN A 11 2.16 15.54 10.40
CA ASN A 11 1.41 14.69 9.50
C ASN A 11 1.38 15.33 8.10
N LEU A 12 1.68 14.57 7.04
CA LEU A 12 1.78 15.14 5.70
C LEU A 12 0.44 15.75 5.21
N ASN A 13 -0.71 15.37 5.77
CA ASN A 13 -2.01 15.98 5.49
C ASN A 13 -2.03 17.50 5.75
N THR A 14 -1.18 18.03 6.66
CA THR A 14 -1.10 19.47 6.94
C THR A 14 -0.25 20.23 5.92
N LEU A 15 0.47 19.52 5.05
CA LEU A 15 1.46 20.07 4.12
C LEU A 15 0.97 20.07 2.66
N GLY A 16 -0.36 20.02 2.47
CA GLY A 16 -1.05 20.25 1.20
C GLY A 16 -0.48 19.44 0.04
N GLU A 17 0.14 20.14 -0.91
CA GLU A 17 0.75 19.60 -2.13
C GLU A 17 1.66 18.38 -1.90
N LEU A 18 2.37 18.30 -0.77
CA LEU A 18 3.28 17.18 -0.53
C LEU A 18 2.55 15.85 -0.33
N ASN A 19 1.25 15.87 -0.01
CA ASN A 19 0.45 14.68 0.24
C ASN A 19 -0.45 14.27 -0.93
N ARG A 20 -0.46 15.03 -2.03
CA ARG A 20 -1.35 14.81 -3.18
C ARG A 20 -1.20 13.40 -3.76
N ASP A 21 -2.29 12.83 -4.23
CA ASP A 21 -2.24 11.58 -4.99
C ASP A 21 -1.70 11.85 -6.40
N LEU A 22 -0.51 11.35 -6.69
CA LEU A 22 0.16 11.51 -7.98
C LEU A 22 -0.32 10.49 -9.02
N TRP A 23 -1.10 9.50 -8.60
CA TRP A 23 -1.44 8.34 -9.41
C TRP A 23 -2.93 8.26 -9.74
N ILE A 24 -3.72 9.19 -9.23
CA ILE A 24 -5.15 9.25 -9.44
C ILE A 24 -5.43 9.69 -10.88
N ASP A 25 -6.29 8.94 -11.54
CA ASP A 25 -6.85 9.28 -12.84
C ASP A 25 -8.30 9.72 -12.63
N TYR A 26 -8.52 11.03 -12.63
CA TYR A 26 -9.83 11.61 -12.39
C TYR A 26 -10.85 11.22 -13.46
N ASP A 27 -10.45 11.08 -14.72
CA ASP A 27 -11.37 10.71 -15.80
C ASP A 27 -11.90 9.28 -15.58
N THR A 28 -11.01 8.37 -15.19
CA THR A 28 -11.35 6.98 -14.89
C THR A 28 -12.28 6.88 -13.68
N ILE A 29 -11.96 7.51 -12.54
CA ILE A 29 -12.76 7.38 -11.32
C ILE A 29 -14.09 8.15 -11.40
N ASN A 30 -14.16 9.23 -12.20
CA ASN A 30 -15.40 9.98 -12.38
C ASN A 30 -16.41 9.21 -13.23
N THR A 31 -15.91 8.39 -14.17
CA THR A 31 -16.75 7.52 -15.01
C THR A 31 -17.24 6.29 -14.25
N ASN A 32 -16.39 5.70 -13.39
CA ASN A 32 -16.66 4.43 -12.71
C ASN A 32 -16.92 4.60 -11.21
N ARG A 33 -18.13 5.01 -10.84
CA ARG A 33 -18.55 5.12 -9.43
C ARG A 33 -19.71 4.16 -9.10
N PRO A 34 -19.48 3.12 -8.27
CA PRO A 34 -20.56 2.23 -7.84
C PRO A 34 -21.53 2.89 -6.85
N LEU A 35 -21.11 3.93 -6.11
CA LEU A 35 -21.96 4.64 -5.17
C LEU A 35 -22.39 6.00 -5.72
N ARG A 36 -23.62 6.37 -5.37
CA ARG A 36 -24.23 7.69 -5.60
C ARG A 36 -24.86 8.17 -4.29
N ASN A 37 -25.16 9.46 -4.20
CA ASN A 37 -25.85 9.98 -3.02
C ASN A 37 -27.20 9.27 -2.83
N GLY A 38 -27.47 8.81 -1.60
CA GLY A 38 -28.64 8.01 -1.24
C GLY A 38 -28.55 6.52 -1.61
N ALA A 39 -27.42 6.04 -2.15
CA ALA A 39 -27.24 4.62 -2.45
C ALA A 39 -27.36 3.75 -1.19
N LYS A 40 -27.86 2.53 -1.38
CA LYS A 40 -27.97 1.52 -0.33
C LYS A 40 -27.13 0.31 -0.72
N ILE A 41 -26.27 -0.12 0.19
CA ILE A 41 -25.41 -1.27 -0.01
C ILE A 41 -25.47 -2.19 1.20
N LYS A 42 -25.15 -3.47 1.03
CA LYS A 42 -25.15 -4.40 2.14
C LYS A 42 -23.85 -4.31 2.92
N PHE A 43 -22.72 -4.38 2.22
CA PHE A 43 -21.40 -4.36 2.81
C PHE A 43 -20.60 -3.18 2.26
N LEU A 44 -20.25 -2.25 3.15
CA LEU A 44 -19.31 -1.17 2.85
C LEU A 44 -17.98 -1.46 3.56
N ILE A 45 -16.90 -1.59 2.80
CA ILE A 45 -15.57 -1.88 3.33
C ILE A 45 -14.71 -0.63 3.13
N THR A 46 -14.14 -0.08 4.19
CA THR A 46 -13.19 1.05 4.05
C THR A 46 -11.79 0.50 3.80
N GLY A 47 -11.13 0.91 2.73
CA GLY A 47 -9.75 0.53 2.38
C GLY A 47 -9.68 -0.49 1.25
N GLY A 48 -9.04 -0.10 0.15
CA GLY A 48 -8.79 -0.89 -1.07
C GLY A 48 -7.47 -1.66 -1.06
N GLY A 49 -6.85 -1.85 0.11
CA GLY A 49 -5.68 -2.71 0.29
C GLY A 49 -6.01 -4.19 0.48
N HIS A 50 -4.97 -5.02 0.68
CA HIS A 50 -5.10 -6.48 0.83
C HIS A 50 -6.18 -6.91 1.83
N ALA A 51 -6.26 -6.27 3.00
CA ALA A 51 -7.25 -6.65 4.02
C ALA A 51 -8.69 -6.37 3.57
N GLY A 52 -8.96 -5.26 2.88
CA GLY A 52 -10.29 -4.98 2.33
C GLY A 52 -10.66 -5.95 1.20
N LEU A 53 -9.68 -6.28 0.34
CA LEU A 53 -9.85 -7.27 -0.72
C LEU A 53 -10.11 -8.67 -0.15
N LEU A 54 -9.39 -9.07 0.91
CA LEU A 54 -9.60 -10.34 1.61
C LEU A 54 -11.00 -10.42 2.21
N ILE A 55 -11.48 -9.38 2.90
CA ILE A 55 -12.83 -9.35 3.46
C ILE A 55 -13.87 -9.51 2.34
N ALA A 56 -13.74 -8.76 1.25
CA ALA A 56 -14.66 -8.85 0.12
C ALA A 56 -14.66 -10.24 -0.55
N ALA A 57 -13.48 -10.79 -0.81
CA ALA A 57 -13.33 -12.14 -1.36
C ALA A 57 -13.94 -13.21 -0.46
N ARG A 58 -13.70 -13.12 0.87
CA ARG A 58 -14.25 -14.06 1.85
C ARG A 58 -15.77 -13.94 1.95
N LEU A 59 -16.35 -12.74 1.89
CA LEU A 59 -17.81 -12.55 1.81
C LEU A 59 -18.40 -13.24 0.57
N ILE A 60 -17.76 -13.11 -0.59
CA ILE A 60 -18.22 -13.77 -1.83
C ILE A 60 -18.14 -15.29 -1.71
N GLN A 61 -17.07 -15.82 -1.11
CA GLN A 61 -16.93 -17.25 -0.85
C GLN A 61 -17.99 -17.78 0.13
N GLN A 62 -18.56 -16.94 0.99
CA GLN A 62 -19.71 -17.27 1.84
C GLN A 62 -21.07 -17.18 1.10
N GLY A 63 -21.06 -16.85 -0.19
CA GLY A 63 -22.26 -16.85 -1.05
C GLY A 63 -22.92 -15.48 -1.25
N PHE A 64 -22.30 -14.39 -0.78
CA PHE A 64 -22.80 -13.04 -1.09
C PHE A 64 -22.42 -12.60 -2.51
N SER A 65 -23.29 -11.82 -3.16
CA SER A 65 -23.00 -11.29 -4.50
C SER A 65 -21.95 -10.17 -4.42
N SER A 66 -21.04 -10.10 -5.38
CA SER A 66 -20.09 -8.98 -5.46
C SER A 66 -20.78 -7.62 -5.64
N SER A 67 -21.99 -7.59 -6.23
CA SER A 67 -22.82 -6.39 -6.36
C SER A 67 -23.36 -5.85 -5.04
N GLU A 68 -23.31 -6.64 -3.96
CA GLU A 68 -23.73 -6.23 -2.61
C GLU A 68 -22.57 -5.61 -1.80
N ILE A 69 -21.37 -5.56 -2.37
CA ILE A 69 -20.13 -5.16 -1.70
C ILE A 69 -19.50 -3.98 -2.43
N VAL A 70 -19.23 -2.90 -1.71
CA VAL A 70 -18.43 -1.79 -2.24
C VAL A 70 -17.27 -1.49 -1.29
N ILE A 71 -16.08 -1.38 -1.86
CA ILE A 71 -14.87 -0.96 -1.17
C ILE A 71 -14.67 0.54 -1.39
N VAL A 72 -14.57 1.34 -0.32
CA VAL A 72 -14.31 2.78 -0.37
C VAL A 72 -12.83 3.04 -0.10
N GLU A 73 -12.11 3.61 -1.05
CA GLU A 73 -10.66 3.84 -0.98
C GLU A 73 -10.31 5.29 -1.34
N LYS A 74 -9.44 5.90 -0.54
CA LYS A 74 -9.01 7.29 -0.72
C LYS A 74 -8.15 7.46 -1.97
N GLY A 75 -7.33 6.46 -2.28
CA GLY A 75 -6.53 6.42 -3.51
C GLY A 75 -7.39 6.21 -4.75
N GLY A 76 -6.82 6.50 -5.91
CA GLY A 76 -7.44 6.27 -7.22
C GLY A 76 -7.53 4.81 -7.68
N GLY A 77 -7.22 3.82 -6.84
CA GLY A 77 -7.22 2.40 -7.24
C GLY A 77 -6.96 1.42 -6.10
N PHE A 78 -7.04 0.12 -6.40
CA PHE A 78 -6.74 -0.94 -5.44
C PHE A 78 -5.24 -1.05 -5.13
N GLY A 79 -4.93 -1.63 -3.97
CA GLY A 79 -3.56 -1.94 -3.52
C GLY A 79 -3.20 -1.31 -2.18
N GLY A 80 -3.93 -0.29 -1.72
CA GLY A 80 -3.66 0.39 -0.45
C GLY A 80 -2.20 0.87 -0.35
N THR A 81 -1.42 0.33 0.58
CA THR A 81 0.03 0.60 0.68
C THR A 81 0.75 0.52 -0.67
N TRP A 82 0.41 -0.45 -1.51
CA TRP A 82 1.04 -0.72 -2.82
C TRP A 82 0.46 0.14 -3.96
N TYR A 83 -0.68 0.80 -3.72
CA TYR A 83 -1.17 1.88 -4.56
C TYR A 83 -0.37 3.16 -4.31
N TRP A 84 -0.23 3.54 -3.04
CA TRP A 84 0.38 4.81 -2.62
C TRP A 84 1.89 4.85 -2.83
N ASN A 85 2.59 3.81 -2.35
CA ASN A 85 4.05 3.75 -2.43
C ASN A 85 4.46 3.23 -3.80
N ARG A 86 5.22 4.04 -4.54
CA ARG A 86 5.78 3.67 -5.86
C ARG A 86 7.22 4.18 -6.03
N TYR A 87 7.95 4.35 -4.94
CA TYR A 87 9.34 4.77 -4.96
C TYR A 87 10.24 3.68 -5.58
N PRO A 88 11.41 4.04 -6.14
CA PRO A 88 12.28 3.09 -6.82
C PRO A 88 12.88 2.08 -5.84
N GLY A 89 12.90 0.81 -6.23
CA GLY A 89 13.40 -0.30 -5.39
C GLY A 89 12.37 -0.86 -4.41
N LEU A 90 11.13 -0.35 -4.39
CA LEU A 90 10.07 -0.82 -3.51
C LEU A 90 9.78 -2.31 -3.69
N MET A 91 9.90 -3.07 -2.61
CA MET A 91 9.54 -4.49 -2.51
C MET A 91 8.99 -4.83 -1.13
N CYS A 92 8.20 -5.91 -1.02
CA CYS A 92 7.90 -6.49 0.29
C CYS A 92 9.16 -7.06 0.93
N ASP A 93 9.18 -7.06 2.26
CA ASP A 93 10.27 -7.61 3.07
C ASP A 93 9.99 -9.02 3.58
N VAL A 94 8.76 -9.50 3.46
CA VAL A 94 8.35 -10.90 3.66
C VAL A 94 8.33 -11.61 2.30
N GLU A 95 8.60 -12.91 2.29
CA GLU A 95 8.51 -13.72 1.07
C GLU A 95 7.13 -13.60 0.42
N GLY A 96 7.10 -13.31 -0.89
CA GLY A 96 5.89 -13.03 -1.66
C GLY A 96 4.90 -14.21 -1.65
N TYR A 97 5.40 -15.44 -1.52
CA TYR A 97 4.57 -16.64 -1.44
C TYR A 97 3.71 -16.69 -0.16
N CYS A 98 4.16 -16.03 0.91
CA CYS A 98 3.41 -15.87 2.16
C CYS A 98 2.68 -14.52 2.22
N TYR A 99 3.28 -13.46 1.64
CA TYR A 99 2.79 -12.09 1.80
C TYR A 99 1.63 -11.73 0.87
N LEU A 100 1.65 -12.18 -0.39
CA LEU A 100 0.59 -11.84 -1.35
C LEU A 100 -0.64 -12.70 -1.05
N PRO A 101 -1.82 -12.11 -0.82
CA PRO A 101 -2.99 -12.89 -0.49
C PRO A 101 -3.55 -13.64 -1.70
N LEU A 102 -4.31 -14.70 -1.41
CA LEU A 102 -5.16 -15.41 -2.37
C LEU A 102 -4.40 -15.97 -3.59
N LEU A 103 -3.15 -16.39 -3.43
CA LEU A 103 -2.35 -16.92 -4.55
C LEU A 103 -2.96 -18.22 -5.09
N GLU A 104 -3.45 -19.08 -4.20
CA GLU A 104 -4.11 -20.33 -4.57
C GLU A 104 -5.45 -20.07 -5.29
N GLU A 105 -6.26 -19.13 -4.78
CA GLU A 105 -7.57 -18.82 -5.38
C GLU A 105 -7.49 -18.07 -6.71
N THR A 106 -6.44 -17.27 -6.91
CA THR A 106 -6.26 -16.49 -8.15
C THR A 106 -5.35 -17.17 -9.18
N GLY A 107 -4.55 -18.16 -8.76
CA GLY A 107 -3.49 -18.74 -9.57
C GLY A 107 -2.36 -17.75 -9.90
N PHE A 108 -2.29 -16.62 -9.19
CA PHE A 108 -1.24 -15.62 -9.39
C PHE A 108 0.10 -16.21 -8.98
N MET A 109 1.08 -16.21 -9.89
CA MET A 109 2.45 -16.66 -9.61
C MET A 109 3.36 -15.43 -9.46
N PRO A 110 3.85 -15.12 -8.24
CA PRO A 110 4.83 -14.05 -8.07
C PRO A 110 6.11 -14.36 -8.85
N LYS A 111 6.59 -13.41 -9.66
CA LYS A 111 7.81 -13.56 -10.47
C LYS A 111 9.07 -13.50 -9.63
N HIS A 112 9.00 -12.88 -8.45
CA HIS A 112 10.14 -12.74 -7.55
C HIS A 112 9.81 -13.32 -6.19
N ARG A 113 10.84 -13.83 -5.50
CA ARG A 113 10.73 -14.28 -4.11
C ARG A 113 10.27 -13.17 -3.19
N TYR A 114 10.79 -11.96 -3.37
CA TYR A 114 10.27 -10.75 -2.72
C TYR A 114 9.64 -9.86 -3.80
N SER A 115 8.32 -9.79 -3.82
CA SER A 115 7.61 -9.08 -4.87
C SER A 115 7.86 -7.58 -4.82
N TYR A 116 8.11 -7.00 -6.00
CA TYR A 116 8.19 -5.56 -6.17
C TYR A 116 6.80 -4.92 -6.03
N GLY A 117 6.75 -3.64 -5.67
CA GLY A 117 5.48 -2.96 -5.41
C GLY A 117 4.47 -2.99 -6.57
N SER A 118 4.94 -2.98 -7.83
CA SER A 118 4.08 -3.12 -9.01
C SER A 118 3.48 -4.52 -9.15
N GLU A 119 4.25 -5.57 -8.83
CA GLU A 119 3.78 -6.95 -8.83
C GLU A 119 2.74 -7.19 -7.73
N ILE A 120 2.96 -6.62 -6.55
CA ILE A 120 1.99 -6.72 -5.44
C ILE A 120 0.68 -6.00 -5.80
N ARG A 121 0.77 -4.82 -6.42
CA ARG A 121 -0.44 -4.13 -6.91
C ARG A 121 -1.15 -4.92 -8.02
N ALA A 122 -0.40 -5.56 -8.92
CA ALA A 122 -0.99 -6.44 -9.94
C ALA A 122 -1.72 -7.65 -9.31
N ASN A 123 -1.22 -8.20 -8.20
CA ASN A 123 -1.96 -9.21 -7.43
C ASN A 123 -3.27 -8.63 -6.84
N ALA A 124 -3.22 -7.44 -6.25
CA ALA A 124 -4.43 -6.77 -5.73
C ALA A 124 -5.50 -6.55 -6.83
N GLU A 125 -5.07 -6.13 -8.02
CA GLU A 125 -5.94 -5.98 -9.20
C GLU A 125 -6.46 -7.33 -9.71
N ALA A 126 -5.62 -8.39 -9.70
CA ALA A 126 -6.03 -9.74 -10.06
C ALA A 126 -7.08 -10.32 -9.11
N ILE A 127 -6.97 -10.04 -7.80
CA ILE A 127 -7.99 -10.39 -6.81
C ILE A 127 -9.29 -9.66 -7.12
N ALA A 128 -9.23 -8.33 -7.30
CA ALA A 128 -10.42 -7.56 -7.63
C ALA A 128 -11.13 -8.07 -8.89
N LYS A 129 -10.37 -8.43 -9.92
CA LYS A 129 -10.91 -9.04 -11.15
C LYS A 129 -11.52 -10.41 -10.90
N THR A 130 -10.81 -11.31 -10.19
CA THR A 130 -11.25 -12.70 -9.94
C THR A 130 -12.57 -12.75 -9.19
N PHE A 131 -12.76 -11.85 -8.23
CA PHE A 131 -13.96 -11.77 -7.40
C PHE A 131 -14.98 -10.72 -7.87
N GLY A 132 -14.72 -10.03 -9.00
CA GLY A 132 -15.63 -9.00 -9.52
C GLY A 132 -15.89 -7.85 -8.54
N LEU A 133 -14.86 -7.42 -7.81
CA LEU A 133 -14.95 -6.41 -6.75
C LEU A 133 -15.09 -5.00 -7.31
N GLN A 134 -15.87 -4.17 -6.62
CA GLN A 134 -16.10 -2.77 -6.99
C GLN A 134 -15.45 -1.82 -5.98
N GLY A 135 -14.79 -0.78 -6.51
CA GLY A 135 -14.14 0.27 -5.73
C GLY A 135 -14.79 1.63 -5.96
N GLN A 136 -15.16 2.31 -4.88
CA GLN A 136 -15.40 3.74 -4.86
C GLN A 136 -14.06 4.43 -4.54
N PHE A 137 -13.35 4.87 -5.57
CA PHE A 137 -12.01 5.45 -5.47
C PHE A 137 -12.04 6.97 -5.32
N GLY A 138 -10.92 7.55 -4.87
CA GLY A 138 -10.85 8.97 -4.53
C GLY A 138 -11.77 9.34 -3.37
N ALA A 139 -12.13 8.38 -2.53
CA ALA A 139 -13.23 8.51 -1.58
C ALA A 139 -12.80 8.17 -0.14
N GLU A 140 -13.12 9.04 0.79
CA GLU A 140 -12.79 8.91 2.20
C GLU A 140 -14.06 8.90 3.04
N VAL A 141 -14.26 7.86 3.86
CA VAL A 141 -15.37 7.84 4.82
C VAL A 141 -15.06 8.81 5.96
N THR A 142 -15.83 9.90 6.05
CA THR A 142 -15.64 10.97 7.05
C THR A 142 -16.60 10.86 8.23
N GLY A 143 -17.71 10.14 8.08
CA GLY A 143 -18.73 10.00 9.13
C GLY A 143 -19.46 8.67 9.06
N LYS A 144 -19.82 8.13 10.22
CA LYS A 144 -20.60 6.89 10.36
C LYS A 144 -21.54 7.05 11.54
N GLN A 145 -22.84 6.88 11.32
CA GLN A 145 -23.86 6.95 12.36
C GLN A 145 -24.84 5.80 12.19
N TRP A 146 -25.07 5.04 13.26
CA TRP A 146 -26.09 3.99 13.25
C TRP A 146 -27.49 4.62 13.29
N ASN A 147 -28.38 4.14 12.44
CA ASN A 147 -29.80 4.49 12.45
C ASN A 147 -30.60 3.30 13.02
N GLU A 148 -31.12 3.47 14.23
CA GLU A 148 -31.86 2.41 14.94
C GLU A 148 -33.14 1.99 14.21
N ASP A 149 -33.91 2.94 13.68
CA ASP A 149 -35.20 2.65 13.03
C ASP A 149 -35.03 1.85 11.72
N LYS A 150 -33.95 2.12 10.99
CA LYS A 150 -33.65 1.48 9.70
C LYS A 150 -32.76 0.25 9.83
N HIS A 151 -32.11 0.05 10.98
CA HIS A 151 -31.05 -0.93 11.17
C HIS A 151 -29.95 -0.86 10.09
N HIS A 152 -29.54 0.36 9.75
CA HIS A 152 -28.47 0.64 8.79
C HIS A 152 -27.54 1.72 9.33
N TRP A 153 -26.28 1.67 8.93
CA TRP A 153 -25.34 2.77 9.05
C TRP A 153 -25.65 3.82 7.99
N ARG A 154 -25.82 5.07 8.43
CA ARG A 154 -25.61 6.25 7.60
C ARG A 154 -24.11 6.50 7.51
N VAL A 155 -23.57 6.48 6.29
CA VAL A 155 -22.14 6.70 6.03
C VAL A 155 -21.97 7.96 5.20
N GLU A 156 -21.13 8.87 5.66
CA GLU A 156 -20.73 10.09 4.95
C GLU A 156 -19.37 9.87 4.31
N ILE A 157 -19.29 10.20 3.02
CA ILE A 157 -18.13 9.99 2.17
C ILE A 157 -17.74 11.33 1.54
N SER A 158 -16.51 11.75 1.78
CA SER A 158 -15.86 12.82 1.03
C SER A 158 -15.29 12.22 -0.25
N GLN A 159 -15.77 12.66 -1.39
CA GLN A 159 -15.39 12.17 -2.70
C GLN A 159 -14.59 13.24 -3.44
N ASN A 160 -13.31 12.99 -3.64
CA ASN A 160 -12.44 13.78 -4.50
C ASN A 160 -12.75 13.45 -5.97
N THR A 161 -13.08 14.48 -6.76
CA THR A 161 -13.48 14.37 -8.17
C THR A 161 -12.57 15.14 -9.13
N GLY A 162 -11.56 15.83 -8.58
CA GLY A 162 -10.62 16.63 -9.35
C GLY A 162 -9.65 17.38 -8.42
N VAL A 163 -8.69 18.10 -8.99
CA VAL A 163 -7.80 18.95 -8.19
C VAL A 163 -8.63 19.92 -7.36
N ASP A 164 -8.50 19.83 -6.04
CA ASP A 164 -9.25 20.61 -5.03
C ASP A 164 -10.79 20.57 -5.18
N THR A 165 -11.32 19.54 -5.83
CA THR A 165 -12.77 19.39 -6.06
C THR A 165 -13.30 18.22 -5.25
N VAL A 166 -14.15 18.52 -4.27
CA VAL A 166 -14.71 17.53 -3.35
C VAL A 166 -16.24 17.62 -3.33
N GLU A 167 -16.90 16.48 -3.45
CA GLU A 167 -18.34 16.33 -3.22
C GLU A 167 -18.57 15.47 -1.96
N THR A 168 -19.71 15.68 -1.30
CA THR A 168 -20.13 14.82 -0.18
C THR A 168 -21.21 13.87 -0.65
N LEU A 169 -21.02 12.58 -0.40
CA LEU A 169 -22.04 11.54 -0.61
C LEU A 169 -22.49 11.01 0.74
N GLN A 170 -23.79 10.76 0.86
CA GLN A 170 -24.37 10.03 1.98
C GLN A 170 -24.92 8.70 1.45
N VAL A 171 -24.53 7.58 2.04
CA VAL A 171 -25.03 6.25 1.68
C VAL A 171 -25.54 5.50 2.91
N GLU A 172 -26.38 4.49 2.70
CA GLU A 172 -26.83 3.56 3.75
C GLU A 172 -26.13 2.21 3.57
N ALA A 173 -25.60 1.64 4.65
CA ALA A 173 -24.95 0.33 4.65
C ALA A 173 -25.46 -0.56 5.80
N GLN A 174 -25.74 -1.84 5.56
CA GLN A 174 -26.10 -2.76 6.66
C GLN A 174 -24.89 -3.08 7.54
N PHE A 175 -23.74 -3.32 6.91
CA PHE A 175 -22.48 -3.62 7.56
C PHE A 175 -21.38 -2.68 7.09
N VAL A 176 -20.55 -2.22 8.02
CA VAL A 176 -19.39 -1.38 7.72
C VAL A 176 -18.13 -2.02 8.30
N PHE A 177 -17.19 -2.38 7.44
CA PHE A 177 -15.88 -2.91 7.84
C PHE A 177 -14.83 -1.80 7.85
N LEU A 178 -14.10 -1.67 8.95
CA LEU A 178 -13.07 -0.64 9.13
C LEU A 178 -11.69 -1.23 8.90
N VAL A 179 -11.06 -0.83 7.79
CA VAL A 179 -9.77 -1.37 7.33
C VAL A 179 -8.87 -0.26 6.82
N ALA A 180 -8.52 0.68 7.71
CA ALA A 180 -7.71 1.86 7.36
C ALA A 180 -6.19 1.58 7.22
N GLY A 181 -5.73 0.37 7.57
CA GLY A 181 -4.31 0.04 7.64
C GLY A 181 -3.57 0.68 8.82
N VAL A 182 -2.31 0.28 9.03
CA VAL A 182 -1.50 0.69 10.19
C VAL A 182 -0.70 1.98 9.92
N PHE A 183 -0.36 2.26 8.66
CA PHE A 183 0.45 3.42 8.26
C PHE A 183 -0.24 4.27 7.16
N PRO A 184 -1.49 4.74 7.38
CA PRO A 184 -2.26 5.41 6.34
C PRO A 184 -1.69 6.77 5.95
N THR A 185 -0.98 7.42 6.87
CA THR A 185 -0.56 8.81 6.70
C THR A 185 0.94 9.00 6.86
N PRO A 186 1.65 9.51 5.84
CA PRO A 186 3.06 9.83 5.95
C PRO A 186 3.33 10.92 6.99
N HIS A 187 4.51 10.89 7.60
CA HIS A 187 4.94 11.88 8.59
C HIS A 187 6.33 12.40 8.25
N ILE A 188 6.59 13.66 8.59
CA ILE A 188 7.92 14.28 8.51
C ILE A 188 8.36 14.75 9.90
N PRO A 189 9.67 14.84 10.19
CA PRO A 189 10.13 15.54 11.39
C PRO A 189 9.76 17.03 11.32
N ARG A 190 9.36 17.61 12.46
CA ARG A 190 9.26 19.07 12.59
C ARG A 190 10.67 19.63 12.63
N LEU A 191 11.07 20.30 11.56
CA LEU A 191 12.38 20.93 11.43
C LEU A 191 12.20 22.44 11.42
N GLU A 192 12.91 23.13 12.32
CA GLU A 192 13.00 24.59 12.26
C GLU A 192 13.58 25.00 10.90
N GLY A 193 12.93 25.97 10.25
CA GLY A 193 13.34 26.41 8.90
C GLY A 193 12.81 25.55 7.75
N PHE A 194 11.99 24.52 7.99
CA PHE A 194 11.50 23.63 6.92
C PHE A 194 10.75 24.37 5.81
N ASP A 195 9.86 25.30 6.16
CA ASP A 195 9.08 26.07 5.19
C ASP A 195 9.95 26.97 4.32
N GLN A 196 10.98 27.59 4.90
CA GLN A 196 11.96 28.40 4.17
C GLN A 196 12.85 27.52 3.28
N MET A 197 13.24 26.34 3.77
CA MET A 197 14.08 25.40 3.03
C MET A 197 13.33 24.85 1.80
N ARG A 198 12.08 24.39 1.96
CA ARG A 198 11.30 23.80 0.86
C ARG A 198 10.86 24.79 -0.23
N GLN A 199 11.06 26.09 -0.01
CA GLN A 199 10.91 27.11 -1.07
C GLN A 199 12.11 27.14 -2.02
N ASN A 200 13.28 26.68 -1.56
CA ASN A 200 14.54 26.80 -2.30
C ASN A 200 15.03 25.45 -2.86
N VAL A 201 14.51 24.33 -2.37
CA VAL A 201 14.85 22.99 -2.86
C VAL A 201 13.59 22.17 -3.09
N THR A 202 13.66 21.24 -4.04
CA THR A 202 12.58 20.28 -4.26
C THR A 202 12.50 19.28 -3.12
N VAL A 203 11.34 19.19 -2.47
CA VAL A 203 11.06 18.26 -1.39
C VAL A 203 9.93 17.35 -1.81
N MET A 204 10.08 16.05 -1.53
CA MET A 204 9.03 15.05 -1.71
C MET A 204 9.16 13.96 -0.64
N HIS A 205 8.06 13.28 -0.33
CA HIS A 205 8.05 12.12 0.56
C HIS A 205 8.07 10.83 -0.27
N THR A 206 8.75 9.78 0.18
CA THR A 206 8.87 8.51 -0.55
C THR A 206 7.53 7.83 -0.81
N ALA A 207 6.57 7.98 0.10
CA ALA A 207 5.17 7.56 -0.08
C ALA A 207 4.36 8.35 -1.13
N ARG A 208 4.94 9.42 -1.69
CA ARG A 208 4.38 10.30 -2.74
C ARG A 208 5.47 10.62 -3.77
N TRP A 209 6.13 9.57 -4.27
CA TRP A 209 7.30 9.71 -5.13
C TRP A 209 6.94 10.33 -6.48
N ASP A 210 7.46 11.51 -6.78
CA ASP A 210 7.17 12.23 -8.02
C ASP A 210 8.25 11.96 -9.10
N TYR A 211 7.95 11.03 -10.01
CA TYR A 211 8.85 10.72 -11.13
C TYR A 211 9.01 11.89 -12.11
N SER A 212 8.13 12.91 -12.11
CA SER A 212 8.36 14.12 -12.91
C SER A 212 9.57 14.91 -12.41
N VAL A 213 9.91 14.79 -11.12
CA VAL A 213 11.09 15.38 -10.50
C VAL A 213 12.34 14.55 -10.77
N THR A 214 12.27 13.22 -10.58
CA THR A 214 13.45 12.37 -10.63
C THR A 214 13.79 11.82 -12.01
N GLY A 215 12.82 11.82 -12.93
CA GLY A 215 12.88 11.01 -14.14
C GLY A 215 12.66 9.53 -13.84
N GLY A 216 12.44 8.73 -14.89
CA GLY A 216 12.08 7.32 -14.79
C GLY A 216 10.58 7.09 -14.60
N THR A 217 10.22 5.84 -14.37
CA THR A 217 8.87 5.38 -13.99
C THR A 217 8.99 4.32 -12.90
N GLN A 218 7.86 3.82 -12.40
CA GLN A 218 7.87 2.71 -11.45
C GLN A 218 8.48 1.43 -12.07
N GLU A 219 8.18 1.16 -13.34
CA GLU A 219 8.63 -0.02 -14.09
C GLU A 219 10.10 0.11 -14.50
N LYS A 220 10.53 1.34 -14.80
CA LYS A 220 11.88 1.66 -15.22
C LYS A 220 12.39 2.85 -14.40
N PRO A 221 12.92 2.61 -13.19
CA PRO A 221 13.37 3.66 -12.27
C PRO A 221 14.72 4.25 -12.70
N ASP A 222 14.81 4.66 -13.97
CA ASP A 222 15.97 5.34 -14.53
C ASP A 222 15.88 6.82 -14.16
N LEU A 223 16.34 7.16 -12.95
CA LEU A 223 16.24 8.49 -12.32
C LEU A 223 17.14 9.55 -12.98
N THR A 224 17.07 9.63 -14.30
CA THR A 224 17.90 10.44 -15.21
C THR A 224 17.97 11.91 -14.84
N LYS A 225 16.91 12.50 -14.28
CA LYS A 225 16.90 13.92 -13.87
C LYS A 225 17.70 14.17 -12.59
N LEU A 226 18.14 13.13 -11.89
CA LEU A 226 19.05 13.24 -10.76
C LEU A 226 20.53 13.35 -11.17
N GLN A 227 20.87 13.10 -12.45
CA GLN A 227 22.24 13.28 -12.93
C GLN A 227 22.75 14.70 -12.67
N GLY A 228 23.94 14.82 -12.10
CA GLY A 228 24.52 16.11 -11.71
C GLY A 228 23.93 16.73 -10.44
N LYS A 229 22.84 16.18 -9.88
CA LYS A 229 22.17 16.70 -8.69
C LYS A 229 22.77 16.13 -7.40
N VAL A 230 22.74 16.94 -6.35
CA VAL A 230 23.02 16.51 -4.98
C VAL A 230 21.68 16.20 -4.32
N VAL A 231 21.53 14.98 -3.80
CA VAL A 231 20.27 14.49 -3.23
C VAL A 231 20.46 14.21 -1.74
N GLY A 232 19.53 14.67 -0.91
CA GLY A 232 19.46 14.36 0.51
C GLY A 232 18.35 13.36 0.82
N ILE A 233 18.64 12.31 1.58
CA ILE A 233 17.67 11.32 2.07
C ILE A 233 17.64 11.39 3.58
N VAL A 234 16.48 11.75 4.15
CA VAL A 234 16.28 11.84 5.61
C VAL A 234 15.62 10.57 6.11
N GLY A 235 16.29 9.88 7.03
CA GLY A 235 15.83 8.62 7.60
C GLY A 235 16.53 7.39 7.00
N THR A 236 16.54 6.32 7.79
CA THR A 236 17.33 5.10 7.53
C THR A 236 16.54 3.83 7.82
N GLY A 237 15.20 3.90 7.75
CA GLY A 237 14.31 2.74 7.88
C GLY A 237 14.25 1.89 6.60
N ALA A 238 13.32 0.94 6.55
CA ALA A 238 13.19 -0.01 5.43
C ALA A 238 13.07 0.67 4.05
N THR A 239 12.23 1.71 3.94
CA THR A 239 12.11 2.51 2.71
C THR A 239 13.44 3.13 2.28
N ALA A 240 14.24 3.64 3.23
CA ALA A 240 15.53 4.23 2.92
C ALA A 240 16.51 3.17 2.41
N ALA A 241 16.56 1.99 3.04
CA ALA A 241 17.41 0.89 2.62
C ALA A 241 17.12 0.43 1.17
N GLN A 242 15.87 0.55 0.71
CA GLN A 242 15.48 0.23 -0.66
C GLN A 242 15.73 1.38 -1.65
N VAL A 243 15.48 2.63 -1.25
CA VAL A 243 15.56 3.79 -2.18
C VAL A 243 16.98 4.35 -2.34
N ILE A 244 17.83 4.28 -1.31
CA ILE A 244 19.19 4.84 -1.34
C ILE A 244 20.01 4.22 -2.48
N PRO A 245 20.07 2.88 -2.65
CA PRO A 245 20.82 2.28 -3.76
C PRO A 245 20.33 2.75 -5.14
N GLU A 246 19.02 2.91 -5.32
CA GLU A 246 18.46 3.37 -6.59
C GLU A 246 18.81 4.83 -6.88
N VAL A 247 18.73 5.71 -5.88
CA VAL A 247 19.12 7.12 -6.03
C VAL A 247 20.62 7.27 -6.28
N ALA A 248 21.46 6.49 -5.60
CA ALA A 248 22.92 6.56 -5.70
C ALA A 248 23.46 6.20 -7.09
N LYS A 249 22.75 5.38 -7.88
CA LYS A 249 23.11 5.05 -9.26
C LYS A 249 23.07 6.27 -10.20
N TRP A 250 22.26 7.29 -9.87
CA TRP A 250 21.96 8.40 -10.78
C TRP A 250 22.42 9.76 -10.26
N ALA A 251 22.37 10.01 -8.96
CA ALA A 251 22.75 11.29 -8.37
C ALA A 251 24.26 11.55 -8.45
N LYS A 252 24.66 12.83 -8.54
CA LYS A 252 26.09 13.21 -8.41
C LYS A 252 26.63 12.90 -7.02
N HIS A 253 25.80 13.14 -6.01
CA HIS A 253 26.14 12.85 -4.62
C HIS A 253 24.87 12.60 -3.82
N VAL A 254 24.93 11.66 -2.87
CA VAL A 254 23.81 11.34 -1.98
C VAL A 254 24.24 11.54 -0.54
N TYR A 255 23.57 12.43 0.18
CA TYR A 255 23.70 12.60 1.62
C TYR A 255 22.59 11.82 2.33
N VAL A 256 22.96 10.91 3.24
CA VAL A 256 22.02 10.16 4.06
C VAL A 256 22.05 10.71 5.48
N PHE A 257 20.94 11.29 5.92
CA PHE A 257 20.79 11.88 7.25
C PHE A 257 20.21 10.84 8.21
N GLN A 258 21.10 10.21 8.97
CA GLN A 258 20.78 9.13 9.89
C GLN A 258 20.61 9.63 11.33
N ARG A 259 19.46 9.31 11.95
CA ARG A 259 19.30 9.45 13.42
C ARG A 259 19.54 8.13 14.15
N SER A 260 19.10 7.02 13.58
CA SER A 260 19.22 5.68 14.17
C SER A 260 19.46 4.66 13.05
N PRO A 261 20.56 3.90 13.07
CA PRO A 261 20.84 2.91 12.04
C PRO A 261 19.83 1.75 12.08
N SER A 262 19.48 1.21 10.92
CA SER A 262 18.77 -0.08 10.83
C SER A 262 19.77 -1.23 10.84
N TYR A 263 19.36 -2.37 11.39
CA TYR A 263 20.04 -3.63 11.12
C TYR A 263 19.71 -4.08 9.68
N VAL A 264 20.73 -4.42 8.90
CA VAL A 264 20.57 -4.75 7.48
C VAL A 264 21.19 -6.12 7.21
N GLY A 265 20.34 -7.08 6.87
CA GLY A 265 20.72 -8.43 6.49
C GLY A 265 20.68 -8.66 4.96
N PRO A 266 21.27 -9.75 4.48
CA PRO A 266 21.13 -10.16 3.08
C PRO A 266 19.66 -10.48 2.76
N ARG A 267 19.17 -9.99 1.62
CA ARG A 267 17.79 -10.26 1.18
C ARG A 267 17.65 -11.61 0.47
N GLY A 268 18.63 -12.02 -0.34
CA GLY A 268 18.54 -13.27 -1.11
C GLY A 268 17.42 -13.27 -2.15
N GLN A 269 17.23 -12.13 -2.84
CA GLN A 269 16.26 -11.99 -3.92
C GLN A 269 16.57 -12.95 -5.07
N LYS A 270 15.53 -13.58 -5.61
CA LYS A 270 15.61 -14.46 -6.78
C LYS A 270 14.31 -14.40 -7.59
N GLU A 271 14.40 -14.74 -8.88
CA GLU A 271 13.22 -15.01 -9.69
C GLU A 271 12.60 -16.35 -9.29
N THR A 272 11.28 -16.45 -9.37
CA THR A 272 10.53 -17.69 -9.17
C THR A 272 10.56 -18.49 -10.46
N THR A 273 11.18 -19.66 -10.45
CA THR A 273 11.14 -20.57 -11.60
C THR A 273 9.83 -21.38 -11.62
N LEU A 274 9.49 -21.96 -12.77
CA LEU A 274 8.33 -22.87 -12.87
C LEU A 274 8.51 -24.12 -11.99
N GLU A 275 9.76 -24.57 -11.80
CA GLU A 275 10.09 -25.71 -10.94
C GLU A 275 9.88 -25.34 -9.46
N ASP A 276 10.41 -24.19 -9.01
CA ASP A 276 10.16 -23.66 -7.66
C ASP A 276 8.65 -23.59 -7.41
N TRP A 277 7.91 -22.99 -8.36
CA TRP A 277 6.47 -22.78 -8.22
C TRP A 277 5.69 -24.09 -8.14
N ALA A 278 5.96 -25.05 -9.02
CA ALA A 278 5.31 -26.36 -9.00
C ALA A 278 5.59 -27.12 -7.69
N SER A 279 6.81 -27.00 -7.15
CA SER A 279 7.16 -27.59 -5.86
C SER A 279 6.39 -26.95 -4.71
N ILE A 280 6.34 -25.61 -4.67
CA ILE A 280 5.67 -24.83 -3.61
C ILE A 280 4.15 -25.07 -3.62
N THR A 281 3.55 -25.13 -4.81
CA THR A 281 2.08 -25.21 -5.00
C THR A 281 1.54 -26.63 -5.14
N SER A 282 2.31 -27.64 -4.74
CA SER A 282 2.05 -29.06 -4.99
C SER A 282 0.80 -29.64 -4.28
N LYS A 283 0.19 -28.92 -3.34
CA LYS A 283 -0.99 -29.36 -2.59
C LYS A 283 -1.94 -28.21 -2.27
N LYS A 284 -3.21 -28.53 -2.02
CA LYS A 284 -4.21 -27.57 -1.54
C LYS A 284 -3.84 -27.04 -0.15
N GLY A 285 -4.02 -25.74 0.08
CA GLY A 285 -3.71 -25.10 1.36
C GLY A 285 -2.21 -24.85 1.59
N TRP A 286 -1.38 -24.99 0.54
CA TRP A 286 0.06 -24.79 0.63
C TRP A 286 0.44 -23.41 1.17
N GLN A 287 -0.34 -22.39 0.82
CA GLN A 287 -0.03 -21.01 1.19
C GLN A 287 -0.21 -20.77 2.69
N GLU A 288 -1.28 -21.32 3.27
CA GLU A 288 -1.57 -21.24 4.70
C GLU A 288 -0.49 -21.98 5.49
N GLU A 289 -0.17 -23.22 5.08
CA GLU A 289 0.91 -23.99 5.70
C GLU A 289 2.26 -23.26 5.66
N ARG A 290 2.60 -22.66 4.52
CA ARG A 290 3.86 -21.91 4.37
C ARG A 290 3.89 -20.65 5.23
N SER A 291 2.75 -19.98 5.38
CA SER A 291 2.62 -18.79 6.24
C SER A 291 2.72 -19.15 7.72
N ILE A 292 2.08 -20.25 8.15
CA ILE A 292 2.18 -20.77 9.51
C ILE A 292 3.63 -21.17 9.81
N ASN A 293 4.27 -21.92 8.90
CA ASN A 293 5.67 -22.33 9.11
C ASN A 293 6.63 -21.14 9.25
N LEU A 294 6.43 -20.06 8.48
CA LEU A 294 7.22 -18.83 8.65
C LEU A 294 7.01 -18.21 10.03
N ASP A 295 5.76 -18.10 10.47
CA ASP A 295 5.41 -17.52 11.77
C ASP A 295 6.00 -18.33 12.93
N GLU A 296 5.89 -19.66 12.89
CA GLU A 296 6.46 -20.56 13.90
C GLU A 296 8.00 -20.42 13.98
N ASN A 297 8.68 -20.28 12.84
CA ASN A 297 10.14 -20.04 12.80
C ASN A 297 10.52 -18.67 13.40
N ILE A 298 9.75 -17.62 13.11
CA ILE A 298 9.97 -16.28 13.68
C ILE A 298 9.70 -16.26 15.19
N ALA A 299 8.68 -16.99 15.62
CA ALA A 299 8.28 -17.10 17.03
C ALA A 299 9.24 -17.96 17.86
N ASN A 300 10.25 -18.57 17.24
CA ASN A 300 11.19 -19.51 17.87
C ASN A 300 10.45 -20.68 18.54
N GLU A 301 9.39 -21.17 17.90
CA GLU A 301 8.79 -22.45 18.23
C GLU A 301 9.69 -23.57 17.68
N ASP A 302 9.69 -24.75 18.31
CA ASP A 302 10.49 -25.92 17.89
C ASP A 302 9.97 -26.46 16.54
N THR A 303 10.29 -25.77 15.45
CA THR A 303 9.96 -26.20 14.10
C THR A 303 10.97 -27.23 13.62
N THR A 304 10.47 -28.25 12.91
CA THR A 304 11.33 -29.32 12.37
C THR A 304 11.90 -28.98 10.99
N PHE A 305 11.36 -27.96 10.32
CA PHE A 305 11.77 -27.52 8.99
C PHE A 305 11.48 -26.03 8.78
N ASP A 306 12.27 -25.40 7.91
CA ASP A 306 12.14 -24.00 7.51
C ASP A 306 11.87 -23.93 6.00
N LEU A 307 10.60 -23.73 5.63
CA LEU A 307 10.17 -23.69 4.24
C LEU A 307 10.60 -22.40 3.55
N VAL A 308 10.70 -21.29 4.30
CA VAL A 308 11.05 -19.99 3.77
C VAL A 308 12.55 -19.86 3.65
N ALA A 309 13.33 -20.23 4.67
CA ALA A 309 14.80 -20.23 4.65
C ALA A 309 15.39 -18.87 4.23
N ASP A 310 15.02 -17.81 4.95
CA ASP A 310 15.53 -16.46 4.72
C ASP A 310 16.10 -15.80 5.98
N GLY A 311 16.16 -14.47 6.02
CA GLY A 311 16.67 -13.74 7.17
C GLY A 311 15.69 -13.57 8.33
N TRP A 312 14.41 -13.91 8.14
CA TRP A 312 13.39 -13.85 9.20
C TRP A 312 13.40 -15.08 10.10
N SER A 313 13.79 -16.25 9.57
CA SER A 313 13.81 -17.53 10.25
C SER A 313 15.17 -17.88 10.88
N LYS A 314 16.06 -16.90 11.05
CA LYS A 314 17.45 -17.08 11.53
C LYS A 314 17.79 -16.26 12.75
#